data_AF-A0AB74M5G1-F1
#
_entry.id   AF-A0AB74M5G1-F1
#
_cell.length_a   1.000
_cell.length_b   1.000
_cell.length_c   1.000
_cell.angle_alpha   90.00
_cell.angle_beta   90.00
_cell.angle_gamma   90.00
#
_symmetry.space_group_name_H-M   'P 1'
#
loop_
_entity.id
_entity.type
_entity.pdbx_description
1 polymer ?
#
loop_
_entity_poly.entity_id
_entity_poly.type
_entity_poly.pdbx_seq_one_letter_code
_entity_poly.pdbx_strand_id
1 'polypeptide(L)'
;MDARDLVPLPCAGEGRPRVNEGRERGATSPDSALPSPDPLRGPPSPAEGGGTDSAHRTIHLRPGADLDGFRATLRRLVADGVPPDRVTWSAGDAPGLFGTSASDEPDAPPVALPKPVAGLIPMVVPHRDPERYALLHTLVWRVLRGERHLPEVASDPLVHRLNGMRKAIGRDLHKMHAFLRFRRIETDTGERFVAWFEPDNHILEAAAPFFVDRFRAMDWTILTPDGSAHWDRTALTFGPPGDKAQLPEGDGFEAGWRDYYESTFNPARTNLKAMRAEMPKKYWHNMPETAAIPGLVRAAATRTTQMIERAPQMTIKRDPAKAVAAMSDQAPKTLEALNAIIKRSEPLVPGATQAVLGEGRIGSTIAFVGEQPGDQEDRQGRPFVGPAGQLLSRAMAEAGLDRAASYLTNAVKHFKFEERGKRRIHQKPTAGEVSHYRWWLDRELDFVAPKLVVALGATAVLALTGKQIPITRARGPFRFERLDDRFQGFITVHPSYLLRLPDEAKEEAYATFVDDLRRVAELGRALAA
;
A
#
# COMPACT_ATOMS: atom_id res chain seq x y z
N MET A 1 -10.20 13.04 10.91
CA MET A 1 -11.19 12.02 11.33
C MET A 1 -10.90 10.85 10.42
N ASP A 2 -10.04 9.94 10.85
CA ASP A 2 -9.23 9.14 9.92
C ASP A 2 -9.90 7.81 9.61
N ALA A 3 -10.48 7.73 8.40
CA ALA A 3 -10.95 6.51 7.78
C ALA A 3 -9.74 5.84 7.12
N ARG A 4 -9.09 4.95 7.88
CA ARG A 4 -8.22 3.92 7.34
C ARG A 4 -9.02 3.04 6.38
N ASP A 5 -8.83 3.14 5.08
CA ASP A 5 -9.06 2.01 4.20
C ASP A 5 -8.25 2.08 2.90
N LEU A 6 -7.77 0.90 2.50
CA LEU A 6 -7.22 0.49 1.20
C LEU A 6 -5.69 0.53 1.02
N VAL A 7 -5.08 -0.60 1.44
CA VAL A 7 -3.85 -1.16 0.85
C VAL A 7 -4.20 -2.20 -0.24
N PRO A 8 -3.51 -2.20 -1.40
CA PRO A 8 -3.64 -3.20 -2.46
C PRO A 8 -2.60 -4.34 -2.39
N LEU A 9 -2.96 -5.46 -3.07
CA LEU A 9 -2.26 -6.75 -3.20
C LEU A 9 -1.06 -6.77 -4.17
N PRO A 10 -0.09 -7.71 -3.99
CA PRO A 10 1.03 -7.98 -4.90
C PRO A 10 0.71 -9.06 -5.97
N CYS A 11 1.27 -8.90 -7.17
CA CYS A 11 1.21 -9.84 -8.30
C CYS A 11 2.37 -10.85 -8.26
N ALA A 12 2.07 -12.09 -8.65
CA ALA A 12 2.99 -13.20 -8.81
C ALA A 12 3.73 -13.17 -10.16
N GLY A 13 4.93 -13.75 -10.18
CA GLY A 13 5.74 -14.02 -11.36
C GLY A 13 5.60 -15.45 -11.87
N GLU A 14 5.57 -15.50 -13.19
CA GLU A 14 5.76 -16.54 -14.21
C GLU A 14 6.43 -17.88 -13.82
N GLY A 15 5.81 -18.97 -14.28
CA GLY A 15 6.40 -20.30 -14.47
C GLY A 15 5.96 -20.90 -15.81
N ARG A 16 6.93 -21.33 -16.62
CA ARG A 16 6.81 -21.88 -17.98
C ARG A 16 6.09 -23.25 -18.05
N PRO A 17 5.62 -23.68 -19.24
CA PRO A 17 4.68 -24.79 -19.40
C PRO A 17 5.37 -26.16 -19.42
N ARG A 18 4.71 -27.17 -18.85
CA ARG A 18 4.99 -28.58 -19.13
C ARG A 18 3.95 -29.11 -20.11
N VAL A 19 4.48 -29.63 -21.22
CA VAL A 19 3.79 -30.42 -22.24
C VAL A 19 3.25 -31.70 -21.59
N ASN A 20 2.01 -32.08 -21.90
CA ASN A 20 1.53 -33.43 -21.64
C ASN A 20 0.71 -33.92 -22.84
N GLU A 21 1.26 -34.90 -23.51
CA GLU A 21 0.67 -35.68 -24.59
C GLU A 21 -0.39 -36.65 -24.05
N GLY A 22 -1.42 -36.88 -24.87
CA GLY A 22 -2.06 -38.18 -25.06
C GLY A 22 -2.79 -38.83 -23.89
N ARG A 23 -4.13 -38.85 -23.97
CA ARG A 23 -4.85 -40.14 -24.04
C ARG A 23 -6.30 -40.00 -24.49
N GLU A 24 -6.57 -40.55 -25.66
CA GLU A 24 -7.87 -41.04 -26.09
C GLU A 24 -8.42 -42.05 -25.07
N ARG A 25 -9.75 -42.05 -24.88
CA ARG A 25 -10.56 -43.25 -24.68
C ARG A 25 -12.04 -42.88 -24.85
N GLY A 26 -12.67 -43.50 -25.84
CA GLY A 26 -14.08 -43.31 -26.19
C GLY A 26 -15.05 -44.22 -25.44
N ALA A 27 -16.23 -44.34 -26.06
CA ALA A 27 -17.38 -45.18 -25.71
C ALA A 27 -18.15 -44.74 -24.45
N THR A 28 -19.47 -44.62 -24.40
CA THR A 28 -20.57 -45.17 -25.21
C THR A 28 -21.89 -44.54 -24.72
N SER A 29 -22.79 -44.17 -25.64
CA SER A 29 -24.24 -44.07 -25.38
C SER A 29 -24.88 -45.45 -25.48
N PRO A 30 -26.05 -45.69 -24.84
CA PRO A 30 -27.32 -45.63 -25.59
C PRO A 30 -28.45 -44.94 -24.77
N ASP A 31 -29.23 -44.04 -25.36
CA ASP A 31 -30.46 -44.27 -26.14
C ASP A 31 -31.70 -44.59 -25.28
N SER A 32 -32.67 -43.67 -25.27
CA SER A 32 -34.10 -44.00 -25.28
C SER A 32 -34.97 -42.74 -25.44
N ALA A 33 -35.61 -42.70 -26.61
CA ALA A 33 -37.01 -42.38 -26.86
C ALA A 33 -37.52 -40.94 -26.68
N LEU A 34 -37.61 -40.25 -27.82
CA LEU A 34 -38.64 -39.24 -28.10
C LEU A 34 -39.96 -39.91 -28.50
N PRO A 35 -41.09 -39.20 -28.35
CA PRO A 35 -41.99 -39.04 -29.49
C PRO A 35 -42.30 -37.56 -29.78
N SER A 36 -42.52 -37.26 -31.06
CA SER A 36 -43.04 -36.00 -31.62
C SER A 36 -44.21 -36.36 -32.55
N PRO A 37 -44.95 -35.40 -33.14
CA PRO A 37 -45.46 -34.13 -32.63
C PRO A 37 -46.98 -33.98 -32.91
N ASP A 38 -47.62 -32.89 -32.46
CA ASP A 38 -48.78 -32.33 -33.16
C ASP A 38 -48.69 -30.78 -33.14
N PRO A 39 -49.11 -30.08 -34.20
CA PRO A 39 -48.62 -28.76 -34.57
C PRO A 39 -49.50 -27.63 -34.01
N LEU A 40 -49.15 -26.39 -34.37
CA LEU A 40 -49.85 -25.11 -34.12
C LEU A 40 -49.22 -24.25 -33.01
N ARG A 41 -48.06 -23.67 -33.35
CA ARG A 41 -47.80 -22.23 -33.22
C ARG A 41 -46.54 -21.92 -34.03
N GLY A 42 -46.73 -21.29 -35.19
CA GLY A 42 -45.63 -20.82 -36.01
C GLY A 42 -44.75 -19.84 -35.22
N PRO A 43 -43.43 -19.82 -35.47
CA PRO A 43 -42.58 -18.76 -34.93
C PRO A 43 -43.03 -17.42 -35.55
N PRO A 44 -43.10 -16.31 -34.79
CA PRO A 44 -43.25 -15.02 -35.41
C PRO A 44 -42.02 -14.75 -36.27
N SER A 45 -42.26 -14.58 -37.57
CA SER A 45 -41.35 -13.94 -38.53
C SER A 45 -40.95 -12.56 -37.98
N PRO A 46 -39.71 -12.10 -38.22
CA PRO A 46 -39.21 -10.85 -37.67
C PRO A 46 -40.04 -9.69 -38.22
N ALA A 47 -40.74 -9.00 -37.32
CA ALA A 47 -41.29 -7.69 -37.63
C ALA A 47 -40.12 -6.72 -37.78
N GLU A 48 -39.87 -6.31 -39.03
CA GLU A 48 -39.23 -5.05 -39.34
C GLU A 48 -39.98 -3.94 -38.59
N GLY A 49 -39.26 -3.20 -37.76
CA GLY A 49 -39.83 -2.13 -36.95
C GLY A 49 -38.79 -1.45 -36.08
N GLY A 50 -38.15 -0.42 -36.63
CA GLY A 50 -37.46 0.61 -35.86
C GLY A 50 -35.94 0.46 -35.76
N GLY A 51 -35.25 0.70 -36.88
CA GLY A 51 -33.87 1.17 -36.80
C GLY A 51 -33.83 2.50 -36.07
N THR A 52 -33.56 2.49 -34.77
CA THR A 52 -32.92 3.64 -34.13
C THR A 52 -31.45 3.55 -34.49
N ASP A 53 -31.07 4.30 -35.53
CA ASP A 53 -29.68 4.67 -35.80
C ASP A 53 -29.13 5.34 -34.53
N SER A 54 -28.55 4.56 -33.62
CA SER A 54 -28.00 5.12 -32.39
C SER A 54 -26.67 5.77 -32.78
N ALA A 55 -26.76 7.05 -33.15
CA ALA A 55 -25.64 7.88 -33.55
C ALA A 55 -24.45 7.71 -32.58
N HIS A 56 -23.24 7.63 -33.15
CA HIS A 56 -22.00 7.62 -32.39
C HIS A 56 -21.92 8.87 -31.50
N ARG A 57 -21.73 8.69 -30.18
CA ARG A 57 -21.78 9.78 -29.20
C ARG A 57 -20.37 10.26 -28.84
N THR A 58 -20.19 11.57 -28.80
CA THR A 58 -18.95 12.19 -28.31
C THR A 58 -19.21 12.82 -26.95
N ILE A 59 -18.51 12.33 -25.94
CA ILE A 59 -18.62 12.79 -24.55
C ILE A 59 -17.45 13.70 -24.22
N HIS A 60 -17.76 14.91 -23.75
CA HIS A 60 -16.78 15.86 -23.25
C HIS A 60 -16.82 15.93 -21.72
N LEU A 61 -15.70 15.58 -21.08
CA LEU A 61 -15.48 15.70 -19.65
C LEU A 61 -14.64 16.92 -19.32
N ARG A 62 -14.70 17.39 -18.07
CA ARG A 62 -13.86 18.50 -17.62
C ARG A 62 -12.37 18.15 -17.78
N PRO A 63 -11.51 19.15 -18.03
CA PRO A 63 -10.06 18.94 -18.08
C PRO A 63 -9.56 18.23 -16.82
N GLY A 64 -8.55 17.35 -16.98
CA GLY A 64 -7.97 16.59 -15.87
C GLY A 64 -8.75 15.32 -15.48
N ALA A 65 -8.98 15.15 -14.18
CA ALA A 65 -9.51 13.92 -13.58
C ALA A 65 -10.99 14.07 -13.17
N ASP A 66 -11.90 14.14 -14.14
CA ASP A 66 -13.33 14.35 -13.88
C ASP A 66 -14.08 13.06 -13.49
N LEU A 67 -13.88 12.61 -12.25
CA LEU A 67 -14.51 11.40 -11.73
C LEU A 67 -16.04 11.49 -11.71
N ASP A 68 -16.58 12.64 -11.30
CA ASP A 68 -18.01 12.83 -11.16
C ASP A 68 -18.70 12.95 -12.52
N GLY A 69 -18.12 13.72 -13.45
CA GLY A 69 -18.61 13.79 -14.83
C GLY A 69 -18.56 12.43 -15.53
N PHE A 70 -17.48 11.66 -15.31
CA PHE A 70 -17.39 10.29 -15.82
C PHE A 70 -18.49 9.40 -15.24
N ARG A 71 -18.71 9.41 -13.92
CA ARG A 71 -19.75 8.60 -13.26
C ARG A 71 -21.15 8.95 -13.74
N ALA A 72 -21.48 10.23 -13.82
CA ALA A 72 -22.79 10.69 -14.29
C ALA A 72 -23.04 10.24 -15.74
N THR A 73 -22.05 10.46 -16.62
CA THR A 73 -22.19 10.08 -18.03
C THR A 73 -22.23 8.57 -18.22
N LEU A 74 -21.42 7.82 -17.48
CA LEU A 74 -21.42 6.36 -17.52
C LEU A 74 -22.78 5.79 -17.11
N ARG A 75 -23.45 6.36 -16.08
CA ARG A 75 -24.81 5.93 -15.70
C ARG A 75 -25.80 6.12 -16.84
N ARG A 76 -25.74 7.26 -17.54
CA ARG A 76 -26.58 7.52 -18.72
C ARG A 76 -26.31 6.55 -19.87
N LEU A 77 -25.05 6.36 -20.23
CA LEU A 77 -24.66 5.42 -21.30
C LEU A 77 -25.11 3.99 -21.00
N VAL A 78 -25.02 3.57 -19.75
CA VAL A 78 -25.52 2.27 -19.30
C VAL A 78 -27.05 2.19 -19.35
N ALA A 79 -27.75 3.22 -18.89
CA ALA A 79 -29.22 3.28 -18.93
C ALA A 79 -29.76 3.26 -20.37
N ASP A 80 -29.10 3.98 -21.27
CA ASP A 80 -29.42 4.04 -22.70
C ASP A 80 -28.95 2.79 -23.47
N GLY A 81 -28.19 1.89 -22.84
CA GLY A 81 -27.66 0.69 -23.47
C GLY A 81 -26.67 1.00 -24.61
N VAL A 82 -25.91 2.10 -24.52
CA VAL A 82 -24.93 2.51 -25.54
C VAL A 82 -23.61 1.74 -25.31
N PRO A 83 -23.15 0.93 -26.27
CA PRO A 83 -21.92 0.16 -26.10
C PRO A 83 -20.66 1.04 -26.23
N PRO A 84 -19.52 0.63 -25.65
CA PRO A 84 -18.29 1.42 -25.62
C PRO A 84 -17.69 1.78 -26.98
N ASP A 85 -17.88 0.95 -28.00
CA ASP A 85 -17.43 1.17 -29.37
C ASP A 85 -18.20 2.29 -30.10
N ARG A 86 -19.33 2.74 -29.53
CA ARG A 86 -20.12 3.86 -30.04
C ARG A 86 -19.90 5.17 -29.26
N VAL A 87 -18.90 5.22 -28.39
CA VAL A 87 -18.63 6.37 -27.53
C VAL A 87 -17.18 6.81 -27.67
N THR A 88 -16.96 8.04 -28.13
CA THR A 88 -15.66 8.71 -28.04
C THR A 88 -15.62 9.59 -26.80
N TRP A 89 -14.64 9.36 -25.94
CA TRP A 89 -14.38 10.17 -24.76
C TRP A 89 -13.33 11.23 -25.07
N SER A 90 -13.60 12.47 -24.67
CA SER A 90 -12.67 13.59 -24.75
C SER A 90 -12.61 14.33 -23.41
N ALA A 91 -11.44 14.84 -23.05
CA ALA A 91 -11.23 15.67 -21.86
C ALA A 91 -10.47 16.93 -22.28
N GLY A 92 -11.07 18.12 -22.12
CA GLY A 92 -10.45 19.39 -22.51
C GLY A 92 -11.40 20.41 -23.15
N ASP A 93 -10.88 21.63 -23.41
CA ASP A 93 -11.61 22.74 -24.00
C ASP A 93 -11.73 22.62 -25.53
N ALA A 94 -12.82 21.98 -25.95
CA ALA A 94 -13.73 22.44 -27.00
C ALA A 94 -14.83 21.39 -27.14
N PRO A 95 -16.12 21.72 -26.89
CA PRO A 95 -17.18 20.89 -27.45
C PRO A 95 -17.01 20.95 -28.96
N GLY A 96 -16.84 19.78 -29.61
CA GLY A 96 -17.01 19.72 -31.05
C GLY A 96 -18.41 20.23 -31.40
N LEU A 97 -18.62 20.68 -32.65
CA LEU A 97 -19.91 21.22 -33.13
C LEU A 97 -21.13 20.26 -32.91
N PHE A 98 -20.87 19.02 -32.49
CA PHE A 98 -21.84 17.94 -32.22
C PHE A 98 -21.63 17.26 -30.84
N GLY A 99 -20.88 17.87 -29.91
CA GLY A 99 -20.58 17.30 -28.60
C GLY A 99 -21.65 17.58 -27.55
N THR A 100 -22.07 16.56 -26.81
CA THR A 100 -22.95 16.73 -25.64
C THR A 100 -22.08 16.95 -24.39
N SER A 101 -22.27 18.07 -23.70
CA SER A 101 -21.66 18.38 -22.40
C SER A 101 -22.24 17.47 -21.32
N ALA A 102 -21.38 16.87 -20.49
CA ALA A 102 -21.80 15.95 -19.42
C ALA A 102 -22.71 16.60 -18.35
N SER A 103 -22.76 17.93 -18.28
CA SER A 103 -23.47 18.73 -17.27
C SER A 103 -24.95 19.01 -17.56
N ASP A 104 -25.43 18.79 -18.80
CA ASP A 104 -26.71 19.39 -19.24
C ASP A 104 -27.89 18.40 -19.30
N GLU A 105 -27.69 17.13 -18.93
CA GLU A 105 -28.71 16.08 -19.03
C GLU A 105 -29.15 15.48 -17.67
N PRO A 106 -30.44 15.12 -17.52
CA PRO A 106 -31.04 14.68 -16.25
C PRO A 106 -30.35 13.43 -15.66
N ASP A 107 -30.46 13.30 -14.33
CA ASP A 107 -29.78 12.24 -13.56
C ASP A 107 -30.31 10.84 -13.91
N ALA A 108 -29.40 9.91 -14.20
CA ALA A 108 -29.71 8.54 -14.56
C ALA A 108 -29.66 7.60 -13.34
N PRO A 109 -30.40 6.48 -13.33
CA PRO A 109 -30.43 5.56 -12.20
C PRO A 109 -29.02 5.07 -11.79
N PRO A 110 -28.78 4.82 -10.49
CA PRO A 110 -27.52 4.24 -10.04
C PRO A 110 -27.25 2.88 -10.68
N VAL A 111 -26.01 2.68 -11.12
CA VAL A 111 -25.55 1.40 -11.68
C VAL A 111 -24.93 0.55 -10.57
N ALA A 112 -25.47 -0.64 -10.36
CA ALA A 112 -24.93 -1.60 -9.39
C ALA A 112 -23.68 -2.30 -9.96
N LEU A 113 -22.51 -2.00 -9.39
CA LEU A 113 -21.22 -2.57 -9.80
C LEU A 113 -20.61 -3.44 -8.70
N PRO A 114 -19.89 -4.53 -9.05
CA PRO A 114 -19.07 -5.27 -8.09
C PRO A 114 -18.04 -4.35 -7.42
N LYS A 115 -17.79 -4.57 -6.13
CA LYS A 115 -16.83 -3.78 -5.32
C LYS A 115 -15.44 -3.62 -5.98
N PRO A 116 -14.84 -4.66 -6.60
CA PRO A 116 -13.56 -4.51 -7.29
C PRO A 116 -13.59 -3.50 -8.44
N VAL A 117 -14.68 -3.44 -9.22
CA VAL A 117 -14.85 -2.49 -10.34
C VAL A 117 -15.05 -1.09 -9.81
N ALA A 118 -15.96 -0.93 -8.84
CA ALA A 118 -16.28 0.36 -8.24
C ALA A 118 -15.05 1.02 -7.60
N GLY A 119 -14.18 0.23 -6.96
CA GLY A 119 -12.93 0.71 -6.37
C GLY A 119 -11.82 0.99 -7.39
N LEU A 120 -11.85 0.38 -8.57
CA LEU A 120 -10.83 0.59 -9.62
C LEU A 120 -11.01 1.95 -10.34
N ILE A 121 -12.25 2.35 -10.61
CA ILE A 121 -12.59 3.61 -11.31
C ILE A 121 -11.85 4.82 -10.71
N PRO A 122 -11.99 5.18 -9.41
CA PRO A 122 -11.31 6.34 -8.84
C PRO A 122 -9.78 6.24 -8.85
N MET A 123 -9.22 5.03 -8.97
CA MET A 123 -7.77 4.82 -9.00
C MET A 123 -7.17 4.89 -10.42
N VAL A 124 -8.02 4.95 -11.46
CA VAL A 124 -7.60 5.02 -12.88
C VAL A 124 -7.97 6.36 -13.51
N VAL A 125 -9.09 6.98 -13.11
CA VAL A 125 -9.51 8.29 -13.63
C VAL A 125 -8.40 9.36 -13.59
N PRO A 126 -7.54 9.42 -12.56
CA PRO A 126 -6.41 10.38 -12.53
C PRO A 126 -5.34 10.17 -13.61
N HIS A 127 -5.33 9.04 -14.34
CA HIS A 127 -4.28 8.72 -15.29
C HIS A 127 -4.27 9.71 -16.48
N ARG A 128 -3.09 10.01 -17.05
CA ARG A 128 -3.01 10.98 -18.17
C ARG A 128 -3.37 10.38 -19.53
N ASP A 129 -3.35 9.05 -19.66
CA ASP A 129 -3.73 8.36 -20.91
C ASP A 129 -5.16 8.75 -21.35
N PRO A 130 -5.36 9.23 -22.60
CA PRO A 130 -6.67 9.65 -23.09
C PRO A 130 -7.70 8.52 -23.15
N GLU A 131 -7.27 7.26 -23.29
CA GLU A 131 -8.18 6.11 -23.42
C GLU A 131 -8.73 5.63 -22.07
N ARG A 132 -8.29 6.21 -20.94
CA ARG A 132 -8.69 5.76 -19.58
C ARG A 132 -10.20 5.64 -19.41
N TYR A 133 -10.97 6.60 -19.91
CA TYR A 133 -12.42 6.62 -19.77
C TYR A 133 -13.09 5.57 -20.67
N ALA A 134 -12.59 5.39 -21.91
CA ALA A 134 -13.07 4.36 -22.82
C ALA A 134 -12.80 2.94 -22.27
N LEU A 135 -11.62 2.71 -21.69
CA LEU A 135 -11.26 1.43 -21.06
C LEU A 135 -12.14 1.16 -19.83
N LEU A 136 -12.36 2.17 -18.98
CA LEU A 136 -13.25 2.04 -17.82
C LEU A 136 -14.70 1.78 -18.23
N HIS A 137 -15.19 2.46 -19.28
CA HIS A 137 -16.51 2.20 -19.85
C HIS A 137 -16.61 0.76 -20.36
N THR A 138 -15.60 0.28 -21.09
CA THR A 138 -15.54 -1.10 -21.59
C THR A 138 -15.58 -2.13 -20.47
N LEU A 139 -14.84 -1.88 -19.38
CA LEU A 139 -14.85 -2.77 -18.22
C LEU A 139 -16.25 -2.85 -17.60
N VAL A 140 -16.88 -1.70 -17.39
CA VAL A 140 -18.22 -1.60 -16.80
C VAL A 140 -19.25 -2.31 -17.68
N TRP A 141 -19.21 -2.08 -19.00
CA TRP A 141 -20.11 -2.71 -19.96
C TRP A 141 -20.03 -4.24 -19.92
N ARG A 142 -18.81 -4.80 -19.99
CA ARG A 142 -18.59 -6.27 -19.95
C ARG A 142 -19.09 -6.89 -18.65
N VAL A 143 -18.82 -6.23 -17.51
CA VAL A 143 -19.25 -6.69 -16.19
C VAL A 143 -20.78 -6.73 -16.07
N LEU A 144 -21.47 -5.70 -16.57
CA LEU A 144 -22.93 -5.63 -16.54
C LEU A 144 -23.59 -6.66 -17.47
N ARG A 145 -22.89 -7.09 -18.52
CA ARG A 145 -23.37 -8.08 -19.50
C ARG A 145 -23.06 -9.54 -19.11
N GLY A 146 -22.55 -9.78 -17.90
CA GLY A 146 -22.42 -11.12 -17.33
C GLY A 146 -21.01 -11.49 -16.89
N GLU A 147 -19.98 -10.73 -17.28
CA GLU A 147 -18.59 -11.00 -16.90
C GLU A 147 -18.25 -10.47 -15.49
N ARG A 148 -19.01 -10.90 -14.47
CA ARG A 148 -18.92 -10.35 -13.10
C ARG A 148 -17.54 -10.52 -12.44
N HIS A 149 -16.81 -11.58 -12.82
CA HIS A 149 -15.47 -11.89 -12.30
C HIS A 149 -14.33 -11.36 -13.16
N LEU A 150 -14.62 -10.61 -14.23
CA LEU A 150 -13.60 -10.05 -15.12
C LEU A 150 -12.45 -9.34 -14.39
N PRO A 151 -12.67 -8.52 -13.33
CA PRO A 151 -11.58 -7.86 -12.62
C PRO A 151 -10.57 -8.79 -11.95
N GLU A 152 -10.93 -10.06 -11.71
CA GLU A 152 -10.07 -11.08 -11.10
C GLU A 152 -9.18 -11.79 -12.15
N VAL A 153 -9.51 -11.65 -13.43
CA VAL A 153 -8.81 -12.28 -14.55
C VAL A 153 -7.61 -11.43 -14.97
N ALA A 154 -6.47 -11.61 -14.30
CA ALA A 154 -5.26 -10.84 -14.55
C ALA A 154 -4.68 -10.97 -15.98
N SER A 155 -5.05 -12.04 -16.70
CA SER A 155 -4.64 -12.29 -18.09
C SER A 155 -5.48 -11.55 -19.13
N ASP A 156 -6.63 -10.98 -18.74
CA ASP A 156 -7.45 -10.21 -19.68
C ASP A 156 -6.72 -8.89 -20.04
N PRO A 157 -6.55 -8.55 -21.35
CA PRO A 157 -5.79 -7.37 -21.77
C PRO A 157 -6.32 -6.04 -21.22
N LEU A 158 -7.65 -5.90 -21.10
CA LEU A 158 -8.28 -4.70 -20.54
C LEU A 158 -7.95 -4.55 -19.06
N VAL A 159 -8.07 -5.64 -18.30
CA VAL A 159 -7.78 -5.69 -16.86
C VAL A 159 -6.29 -5.44 -16.60
N HIS A 160 -5.41 -6.01 -17.43
CA HIS A 160 -3.97 -5.78 -17.36
C HIS A 160 -3.64 -4.29 -17.55
N ARG A 161 -4.19 -3.67 -18.60
CA ARG A 161 -3.94 -2.25 -18.91
C ARG A 161 -4.45 -1.32 -17.81
N LEU A 162 -5.66 -1.54 -17.31
CA LEU A 162 -6.23 -0.76 -16.20
C LEU A 162 -5.42 -0.92 -14.90
N ASN A 163 -4.92 -2.12 -14.61
CA ASN A 163 -4.02 -2.34 -13.47
C ASN A 163 -2.66 -1.66 -13.63
N GLY A 164 -2.13 -1.56 -14.86
CA GLY A 164 -0.94 -0.78 -15.17
C GLY A 164 -1.13 0.69 -14.85
N MET A 165 -2.25 1.28 -15.30
CA MET A 165 -2.62 2.67 -15.00
C MET A 165 -2.75 2.89 -13.48
N ARG A 166 -3.46 2.00 -12.77
CA ARG A 166 -3.59 2.03 -11.31
C ARG A 166 -2.24 2.04 -10.59
N LYS A 167 -1.28 1.20 -11.03
CA LYS A 167 0.08 1.17 -10.46
C LYS A 167 0.86 2.45 -10.74
N ALA A 168 0.69 3.05 -11.92
CA ALA A 168 1.31 4.34 -12.24
C ALA A 168 0.79 5.46 -11.33
N ILE A 169 -0.53 5.55 -11.13
CA ILE A 169 -1.15 6.49 -10.18
C ILE A 169 -0.64 6.28 -8.76
N GLY A 170 -0.59 5.04 -8.27
CA GLY A 170 -0.08 4.76 -6.93
C GLY A 170 1.37 5.21 -6.71
N ARG A 171 2.24 5.05 -7.73
CA ARG A 171 3.62 5.54 -7.68
C ARG A 171 3.70 7.06 -7.65
N ASP A 172 2.89 7.74 -8.46
CA ASP A 172 2.88 9.19 -8.57
C ASP A 172 2.36 9.85 -7.28
N LEU A 173 1.28 9.30 -6.70
CA LEU A 173 0.79 9.68 -5.36
C LEU A 173 1.86 9.49 -4.29
N HIS A 174 2.55 8.34 -4.29
CA HIS A 174 3.65 8.10 -3.36
C HIS A 174 4.77 9.12 -3.49
N LYS A 175 5.19 9.46 -4.72
CA LYS A 175 6.20 10.50 -4.98
C LYS A 175 5.74 11.85 -4.43
N MET A 176 4.50 12.25 -4.71
CA MET A 176 3.98 13.53 -4.22
C MET A 176 3.97 13.56 -2.69
N HIS A 177 3.46 12.52 -2.03
CA HIS A 177 3.43 12.45 -0.56
C HIS A 177 4.85 12.45 0.06
N ALA A 178 5.83 11.81 -0.59
CA ALA A 178 7.19 11.69 -0.05
C ALA A 178 8.07 12.92 -0.31
N PHE A 179 7.91 13.59 -1.46
CA PHE A 179 8.85 14.60 -1.96
C PHE A 179 8.29 16.03 -1.99
N LEU A 180 6.98 16.23 -1.78
CA LEU A 180 6.42 17.58 -1.68
C LEU A 180 7.01 18.32 -0.46
N ARG A 181 7.43 19.56 -0.64
CA ARG A 181 8.02 20.39 0.43
C ARG A 181 7.35 21.76 0.43
N PHE A 182 6.89 22.15 1.62
CA PHE A 182 6.30 23.46 1.85
C PHE A 182 7.38 24.49 2.18
N ARG A 183 7.22 25.70 1.63
CA ARG A 183 8.01 26.88 1.95
C ARG A 183 7.10 27.88 2.67
N ARG A 184 7.56 28.42 3.79
CA ARG A 184 6.83 29.44 4.55
C ARG A 184 6.92 30.79 3.82
N ILE A 185 5.78 31.47 3.71
CA ILE A 185 5.66 32.80 3.16
C ILE A 185 4.89 33.67 4.17
N GLU A 186 5.35 34.90 4.38
CA GLU A 186 4.64 35.88 5.19
C GLU A 186 3.69 36.64 4.27
N THR A 187 2.41 36.70 4.65
CA THR A 187 1.37 37.45 3.93
C THR A 187 0.71 38.44 4.86
N ASP A 188 0.02 39.45 4.31
CA ASP A 188 -0.73 40.44 5.08
C ASP A 188 -1.80 39.80 6.02
N THR A 189 -2.23 38.58 5.69
CA THR A 189 -3.23 37.79 6.43
C THR A 189 -2.64 36.76 7.40
N GLY A 190 -1.31 36.67 7.51
CA GLY A 190 -0.59 35.71 8.37
C GLY A 190 0.41 34.83 7.61
N GLU A 191 0.87 33.76 8.24
CA GLU A 191 1.81 32.81 7.64
C GLU A 191 1.07 31.81 6.72
N ARG A 192 1.57 31.65 5.49
CA ARG A 192 1.08 30.67 4.52
C ARG A 192 2.22 29.77 4.05
N PHE A 193 1.90 28.56 3.63
CA PHE A 193 2.88 27.55 3.20
C PHE A 193 2.65 27.16 1.74
N VAL A 194 3.63 27.38 0.85
CA VAL A 194 3.48 27.11 -0.59
C VAL A 194 4.44 26.00 -1.03
N ALA A 195 3.96 25.08 -1.85
CA ALA A 195 4.74 23.99 -2.44
C ALA A 195 4.50 23.90 -3.94
N TRP A 196 5.51 23.43 -4.69
CA TRP A 196 5.40 23.13 -6.12
C TRP A 196 5.65 21.65 -6.38
N PHE A 197 4.85 21.05 -7.26
CA PHE A 197 5.04 19.67 -7.70
C PHE A 197 4.62 19.45 -9.14
N GLU A 198 5.37 18.60 -9.85
CA GLU A 198 5.12 18.25 -11.26
C GLU A 198 4.70 16.78 -11.35
N PRO A 199 3.40 16.48 -11.27
CA PRO A 199 2.93 15.10 -11.31
C PRO A 199 3.04 14.52 -12.73
N ASP A 200 3.22 13.20 -12.82
CA ASP A 200 3.17 12.49 -14.11
C ASP A 200 1.70 12.38 -14.61
N ASN A 201 0.72 12.40 -13.70
CA ASN A 201 -0.71 12.22 -13.93
C ASN A 201 -1.56 13.29 -13.21
N HIS A 202 -2.88 13.31 -13.44
CA HIS A 202 -3.81 14.28 -12.84
C HIS A 202 -4.17 13.91 -11.38
N ILE A 203 -3.17 13.81 -10.51
CA ILE A 203 -3.31 13.28 -9.15
C ILE A 203 -3.60 14.33 -8.08
N LEU A 204 -3.60 15.62 -8.41
CA LEU A 204 -3.67 16.71 -7.44
C LEU A 204 -4.89 16.59 -6.53
N GLU A 205 -6.08 16.42 -7.12
CA GLU A 205 -7.33 16.24 -6.37
C GLU A 205 -7.33 14.96 -5.52
N ALA A 206 -6.73 13.89 -6.03
CA ALA A 206 -6.63 12.61 -5.32
C ALA A 206 -5.60 12.66 -4.16
N ALA A 207 -4.57 13.49 -4.27
CA ALA A 207 -3.50 13.64 -3.28
C ALA A 207 -3.82 14.68 -2.20
N ALA A 208 -4.59 15.72 -2.53
CA ALA A 208 -4.85 16.84 -1.62
C ALA A 208 -5.43 16.44 -0.24
N PRO A 209 -6.35 15.46 -0.11
CA PRO A 209 -6.84 15.02 1.20
C PRO A 209 -5.74 14.56 2.15
N PHE A 210 -4.70 13.88 1.66
CA PHE A 210 -3.55 13.47 2.48
C PHE A 210 -2.85 14.66 3.14
N PHE A 211 -2.71 15.78 2.41
CA PHE A 211 -2.10 17.00 2.92
C PHE A 211 -3.04 17.76 3.86
N VAL A 212 -4.35 17.72 3.62
CA VAL A 212 -5.35 18.28 4.56
C VAL A 212 -5.25 17.55 5.90
N ASP A 213 -5.25 16.23 5.90
CA ASP A 213 -5.19 15.44 7.13
C ASP A 213 -3.86 15.65 7.88
N ARG A 214 -2.73 15.63 7.17
CA ARG A 214 -1.37 15.74 7.72
C ARG A 214 -1.04 17.15 8.21
N PHE A 215 -1.53 18.18 7.51
CA PHE A 215 -1.16 19.59 7.70
C PHE A 215 -2.38 20.47 7.97
N ARG A 216 -3.46 19.92 8.57
CA ARG A 216 -4.73 20.61 8.86
C ARG A 216 -4.60 21.96 9.54
N ALA A 217 -3.58 22.13 10.39
CA ALA A 217 -3.37 23.34 11.18
C ALA A 217 -2.65 24.46 10.42
N MET A 218 -2.11 24.17 9.23
CA MET A 218 -1.38 25.11 8.38
C MET A 218 -2.33 25.67 7.31
N ASP A 219 -2.17 26.95 6.95
CA ASP A 219 -2.70 27.47 5.69
C ASP A 219 -1.68 27.14 4.60
N TRP A 220 -2.06 26.31 3.63
CA TRP A 220 -1.13 25.84 2.61
C TRP A 220 -1.69 25.85 1.19
N THR A 221 -0.79 25.94 0.22
CA THR A 221 -1.07 25.90 -1.21
C THR A 221 -0.10 24.96 -1.90
N ILE A 222 -0.62 24.07 -2.73
CA ILE A 222 0.15 23.22 -3.63
C ILE A 222 -0.12 23.67 -5.06
N LEU A 223 0.95 24.05 -5.76
CA LEU A 223 0.93 24.47 -7.14
C LEU A 223 1.45 23.33 -8.04
N THR A 224 0.76 23.08 -9.15
CA THR A 224 1.19 22.15 -10.19
C THR A 224 0.94 22.75 -11.57
N PRO A 225 1.56 22.22 -12.64
CA PRO A 225 1.30 22.65 -14.01
C PRO A 225 -0.13 22.41 -14.50
N ASP A 226 -0.89 21.51 -13.87
CA ASP A 226 -2.24 21.14 -14.30
C ASP A 226 -3.35 21.74 -13.40
N GLY A 227 -2.99 22.36 -12.28
CA GLY A 227 -3.94 22.89 -11.30
C GLY A 227 -3.27 23.30 -9.99
N SER A 228 -4.04 23.91 -9.09
CA SER A 228 -3.62 24.24 -7.74
C SER A 228 -4.60 23.70 -6.69
N ALA A 229 -4.10 23.44 -5.49
CA ALA A 229 -4.89 23.05 -4.33
C ALA A 229 -4.57 23.97 -3.16
N HIS A 230 -5.59 24.52 -2.52
CA HIS A 230 -5.48 25.51 -1.44
C HIS A 230 -6.28 25.07 -0.23
N TRP A 231 -5.65 25.10 0.94
CA TRP A 231 -6.26 24.77 2.22
C TRP A 231 -6.09 25.93 3.19
N ASP A 232 -7.19 26.52 3.64
CA ASP A 232 -7.20 27.70 4.51
C ASP A 232 -7.45 27.36 6.00
N ARG A 233 -7.34 26.07 6.36
CA ARG A 233 -7.70 25.45 7.66
C ARG A 233 -9.19 25.13 7.83
N THR A 234 -10.03 25.54 6.89
CA THR A 234 -11.48 25.27 6.92
C THR A 234 -11.97 24.54 5.67
N ALA A 235 -11.51 24.95 4.49
CA ALA A 235 -11.94 24.45 3.20
C ALA A 235 -10.75 24.12 2.30
N LEU A 236 -10.89 23.02 1.57
CA LEU A 236 -10.00 22.65 0.47
C LEU A 236 -10.64 23.16 -0.82
N THR A 237 -9.92 23.99 -1.56
CA THR A 237 -10.35 24.54 -2.85
C THR A 237 -9.33 24.22 -3.93
N PHE A 238 -9.81 24.00 -5.15
CA PHE A 238 -8.98 23.76 -6.32
C PHE A 238 -9.05 24.94 -7.27
N GLY A 239 -7.90 25.28 -7.83
CA GLY A 239 -7.74 26.44 -8.70
C GLY A 239 -7.03 26.09 -10.00
N PRO A 240 -6.85 27.10 -10.87
CA PRO A 240 -6.14 26.93 -12.13
C PRO A 240 -4.67 26.51 -11.91
N PRO A 241 -3.97 26.06 -12.97
CA PRO A 241 -2.54 25.82 -12.92
C PRO A 241 -1.76 26.94 -12.24
N GLY A 242 -0.83 26.54 -11.36
CA GLY A 242 0.09 27.47 -10.74
C GLY A 242 1.29 27.73 -11.64
N ASP A 243 1.97 28.86 -11.41
CA ASP A 243 3.29 29.11 -11.95
C ASP A 243 4.33 28.87 -10.86
N LYS A 244 5.38 28.14 -11.20
CA LYS A 244 6.52 27.92 -10.32
C LYS A 244 7.16 29.24 -9.85
N ALA A 245 7.09 30.30 -10.66
CA ALA A 245 7.58 31.64 -10.32
C ALA A 245 6.83 32.28 -9.12
N GLN A 246 5.69 31.73 -8.72
CA GLN A 246 4.94 32.17 -7.54
C GLN A 246 5.56 31.69 -6.22
N LEU A 247 6.58 30.82 -6.27
CA LEU A 247 7.39 30.50 -5.10
C LEU A 247 8.36 31.66 -4.83
N PRO A 248 8.40 32.22 -3.60
CA PRO A 248 9.37 33.26 -3.29
C PRO A 248 10.82 32.77 -3.44
N GLU A 249 11.67 33.67 -3.91
CA GLU A 249 13.13 33.54 -3.80
C GLU A 249 13.49 33.62 -2.31
N GLY A 250 14.15 32.58 -1.81
CA GLY A 250 14.15 32.25 -0.39
C GLY A 250 14.91 33.24 0.48
N ASP A 251 14.44 33.40 1.71
CA ASP A 251 15.31 33.74 2.83
C ASP A 251 14.80 33.11 4.13
N GLY A 252 15.71 32.47 4.87
CA GLY A 252 15.54 32.08 6.28
C GLY A 252 15.52 30.57 6.60
N PHE A 253 15.30 29.67 5.63
CA PHE A 253 15.28 28.21 5.86
C PHE A 253 16.42 27.44 5.17
N GLU A 254 17.38 28.14 4.55
CA GLU A 254 18.46 27.53 3.77
C GLU A 254 19.73 27.19 4.58
N ALA A 255 20.02 27.89 5.69
CA ALA A 255 21.26 27.70 6.44
C ALA A 255 21.36 26.32 7.13
N GLY A 256 20.27 25.81 7.70
CA GLY A 256 20.26 24.52 8.40
C GLY A 256 20.34 23.29 7.48
N TRP A 257 19.91 23.42 6.22
CA TRP A 257 19.90 22.34 5.25
C TRP A 257 21.19 22.28 4.41
N ARG A 258 21.78 23.44 4.07
CA ARG A 258 23.09 23.50 3.39
C ARG A 258 24.21 22.87 4.21
N ASP A 259 24.29 23.14 5.51
CA ASP A 259 25.34 22.57 6.38
C ASP A 259 25.17 21.05 6.54
N TYR A 260 23.93 20.55 6.55
CA TYR A 260 23.62 19.12 6.56
C TYR A 260 24.00 18.43 5.23
N TYR A 261 23.78 19.09 4.09
CA TYR A 261 24.12 18.52 2.77
C TYR A 261 25.61 18.68 2.40
N GLU A 262 26.25 19.81 2.72
CA GLU A 262 27.68 20.08 2.46
C GLU A 262 28.60 19.22 3.34
N SER A 263 28.18 18.87 4.56
CA SER A 263 28.92 17.94 5.44
C SER A 263 28.74 16.46 5.08
N THR A 264 27.72 16.12 4.28
CA THR A 264 27.34 14.73 3.94
C THR A 264 27.64 14.37 2.46
N PHE A 265 28.02 15.35 1.62
CA PHE A 265 28.30 15.15 0.20
C PHE A 265 29.67 14.49 -0.04
N ASN A 266 29.66 13.17 -0.32
CA ASN A 266 30.86 12.39 -0.63
C ASN A 266 31.04 12.25 -2.17
N PRO A 267 32.03 12.91 -2.79
CA PRO A 267 32.20 12.90 -4.25
C PRO A 267 32.47 11.50 -4.84
N ALA A 268 32.93 10.55 -4.02
CA ALA A 268 33.25 9.18 -4.43
C ALA A 268 32.04 8.21 -4.37
N ARG A 269 30.87 8.63 -3.85
CA ARG A 269 29.63 7.82 -3.78
C ARG A 269 28.61 8.12 -4.88
N THR A 270 29.01 8.89 -5.88
CA THR A 270 28.15 9.28 -6.99
C THR A 270 28.09 8.16 -8.03
N ASN A 271 27.19 7.19 -7.88
CA ASN A 271 26.73 6.47 -9.07
C ASN A 271 25.79 7.40 -9.83
N LEU A 272 26.40 8.30 -10.62
CA LEU A 272 25.73 9.30 -11.45
C LEU A 272 24.63 8.68 -12.33
N LYS A 273 24.74 7.38 -12.65
CA LYS A 273 23.77 6.64 -13.46
C LYS A 273 22.52 6.22 -12.66
N ALA A 274 22.68 5.74 -11.43
CA ALA A 274 21.57 5.36 -10.55
C ALA A 274 20.86 6.59 -9.95
N MET A 275 21.62 7.63 -9.61
CA MET A 275 21.08 8.91 -9.19
C MET A 275 20.26 9.58 -10.31
N ARG A 276 20.69 9.45 -11.58
CA ARG A 276 19.91 9.92 -12.75
C ARG A 276 18.70 9.04 -13.09
N ALA A 277 18.66 7.79 -12.63
CA ALA A 277 17.57 6.85 -12.90
C ALA A 277 16.43 6.96 -11.87
N GLU A 278 16.76 7.19 -10.60
CA GLU A 278 15.78 7.42 -9.50
C GLU A 278 15.40 8.89 -9.33
N MET A 279 16.19 9.84 -9.88
CA MET A 279 15.87 11.26 -9.89
C MET A 279 15.66 11.75 -11.32
N PRO A 280 14.41 11.85 -11.80
CA PRO A 280 14.10 12.53 -13.04
C PRO A 280 14.64 13.97 -12.97
N LYS A 281 15.48 14.36 -13.94
CA LYS A 281 16.12 15.69 -14.01
C LYS A 281 15.14 16.85 -13.86
N LYS A 282 13.85 16.66 -14.17
CA LYS A 282 12.81 17.69 -14.05
C LYS A 282 12.63 18.21 -12.61
N TYR A 283 12.81 17.36 -11.59
CA TYR A 283 12.61 17.75 -10.19
C TYR A 283 13.81 18.46 -9.54
N TRP A 284 14.96 18.47 -10.22
CA TRP A 284 16.21 19.04 -9.70
C TRP A 284 16.08 20.55 -9.48
N HIS A 285 15.34 21.26 -10.33
CA HIS A 285 15.18 22.70 -10.20
C HIS A 285 14.28 23.13 -9.01
N ASN A 286 13.63 22.18 -8.32
CA ASN A 286 12.77 22.44 -7.16
C ASN A 286 13.52 22.23 -5.82
N MET A 287 14.78 21.79 -5.87
CA MET A 287 15.63 21.48 -4.72
C MET A 287 16.72 22.56 -4.56
N PRO A 288 16.81 23.27 -3.42
CA PRO A 288 17.88 24.25 -3.14
C PRO A 288 19.29 23.65 -3.16
N GLU A 289 19.43 22.35 -2.85
CA GLU A 289 20.71 21.64 -2.78
C GLU A 289 21.40 21.47 -4.14
N THR A 290 20.65 21.57 -5.23
CA THR A 290 21.15 21.44 -6.61
C THR A 290 21.91 22.67 -7.09
N ALA A 291 21.74 23.83 -6.46
CA ALA A 291 22.53 25.05 -6.73
C ALA A 291 23.99 24.90 -6.28
N ALA A 292 24.26 24.04 -5.27
CA ALA A 292 25.60 23.74 -4.80
C ALA A 292 26.32 22.69 -5.68
N ILE A 293 25.59 21.88 -6.46
CA ILE A 293 26.16 20.79 -7.27
C ILE A 293 27.17 21.28 -8.32
N PRO A 294 26.94 22.37 -9.09
CA PRO A 294 27.95 22.89 -10.01
C PRO A 294 29.21 23.42 -9.31
N GLY A 295 29.07 23.93 -8.07
CA GLY A 295 30.19 24.35 -7.22
C GLY A 295 30.99 23.15 -6.67
N LEU A 296 30.29 22.12 -6.21
CA LEU A 296 30.85 20.87 -5.71
C LEU A 296 31.52 20.04 -6.83
N VAL A 297 30.96 20.05 -8.04
CA VAL A 297 31.55 19.39 -9.23
C VAL A 297 32.79 20.14 -9.73
N ARG A 298 32.79 21.49 -9.70
CA ARG A 298 34.00 22.29 -10.02
C ARG A 298 35.09 22.15 -8.95
N ALA A 299 34.72 22.11 -7.67
CA ALA A 299 35.65 21.90 -6.55
C ALA A 299 36.17 20.45 -6.47
N ALA A 300 35.43 19.47 -7.02
CA ALA A 300 35.85 18.07 -7.09
C ALA A 300 37.08 17.89 -8.00
N ALA A 301 37.19 18.64 -9.11
CA ALA A 301 38.36 18.57 -9.99
C ALA A 301 39.64 19.06 -9.28
N THR A 302 39.58 20.21 -8.59
CA THR A 302 40.72 20.77 -7.85
C THR A 302 41.13 19.92 -6.63
N ARG A 303 40.16 19.33 -5.91
CA ARG A 303 40.42 18.33 -4.84
C ARG A 303 41.00 17.03 -5.36
N THR A 304 40.65 16.63 -6.59
CA THR A 304 41.19 15.43 -7.25
C THR A 304 42.65 15.64 -7.65
N THR A 305 43.02 16.82 -8.18
CA THR A 305 44.41 17.18 -8.48
C THR A 305 45.29 17.21 -7.22
N GLN A 306 44.79 17.76 -6.10
CA GLN A 306 45.48 17.75 -4.81
C GLN A 306 45.61 16.34 -4.18
N MET A 307 44.70 15.42 -4.51
CA MET A 307 44.80 14.00 -4.13
C MET A 307 45.76 13.21 -5.03
N ILE A 308 45.92 13.58 -6.30
CA ILE A 308 46.86 12.97 -7.26
C ILE A 308 48.32 13.34 -6.94
N GLU A 309 48.56 14.54 -6.41
CA GLU A 309 49.91 15.01 -6.01
C GLU A 309 50.46 14.34 -4.74
N ARG A 310 49.63 13.64 -3.96
CA ARG A 310 50.10 12.83 -2.82
C ARG A 310 50.44 11.41 -3.28
N ALA A 311 51.74 11.09 -3.26
CA ALA A 311 52.26 9.82 -3.72
C ALA A 311 51.71 8.61 -2.93
N PRO A 312 51.54 7.45 -3.60
CA PRO A 312 50.63 6.38 -3.21
C PRO A 312 51.32 5.25 -2.44
N GLN A 313 50.58 4.52 -1.59
CA GLN A 313 50.98 3.16 -1.18
C GLN A 313 49.84 2.15 -1.38
N MET A 314 50.23 1.02 -2.00
CA MET A 314 49.38 0.10 -2.75
C MET A 314 48.49 -0.81 -1.92
N THR A 315 47.39 -1.19 -2.56
CA THR A 315 46.27 -2.00 -2.10
C THR A 315 46.52 -3.51 -2.20
N ILE A 316 45.98 -4.25 -1.22
CA ILE A 316 45.55 -5.64 -1.42
C ILE A 316 44.08 -5.74 -0.99
N LYS A 317 43.26 -6.29 -1.90
CA LYS A 317 41.78 -6.36 -1.92
C LYS A 317 41.10 -6.47 -0.55
N ARG A 318 40.12 -5.59 -0.27
CA ARG A 318 39.13 -5.77 0.82
C ARG A 318 37.69 -5.47 0.42
N ASP A 319 36.94 -6.57 0.36
CA ASP A 319 35.56 -6.87 0.76
C ASP A 319 34.41 -5.84 0.58
N PRO A 320 33.42 -6.11 -0.31
CA PRO A 320 32.19 -5.33 -0.47
C PRO A 320 31.31 -5.22 0.80
N ALA A 321 31.55 -6.01 1.84
CA ALA A 321 30.82 -5.92 3.11
C ALA A 321 31.01 -4.57 3.85
N LYS A 322 32.17 -3.91 3.69
CA LYS A 322 32.43 -2.62 4.38
C LYS A 322 31.66 -1.43 3.80
N ALA A 323 31.24 -1.50 2.53
CA ALA A 323 30.49 -0.43 1.88
C ALA A 323 29.01 -0.41 2.32
N VAL A 324 28.44 -1.59 2.62
CA VAL A 324 27.08 -1.75 3.14
C VAL A 324 26.98 -1.27 4.60
N ALA A 325 28.02 -1.52 5.40
CA ALA A 325 28.09 -1.05 6.79
C ALA A 325 27.96 0.48 6.93
N ALA A 326 28.49 1.24 5.98
CA ALA A 326 28.45 2.70 6.00
C ALA A 326 27.17 3.32 5.37
N MET A 327 26.17 2.53 4.95
CA MET A 327 24.81 3.01 4.62
C MET A 327 23.80 2.75 5.75
N SER A 328 24.17 1.92 6.73
CA SER A 328 23.34 1.57 7.89
C SER A 328 23.35 2.63 9.01
N ASP A 329 24.00 3.79 8.79
CA ASP A 329 24.33 4.72 9.87
C ASP A 329 23.23 5.75 10.24
N GLN A 330 22.13 5.82 9.48
CA GLN A 330 20.93 6.62 9.81
C GLN A 330 19.67 5.79 10.13
N ALA A 331 19.71 4.46 9.98
CA ALA A 331 18.71 3.58 10.58
C ALA A 331 18.92 3.55 12.11
N PRO A 332 17.90 3.34 12.95
CA PRO A 332 18.13 3.07 14.36
C PRO A 332 19.18 1.97 14.47
N LYS A 333 20.29 2.20 15.17
CA LYS A 333 21.41 1.24 15.26
C LYS A 333 21.21 0.20 16.35
N THR A 334 20.23 0.44 17.23
CA THR A 334 19.93 -0.42 18.36
C THR A 334 18.41 -0.54 18.53
N LEU A 335 18.01 -1.58 19.25
CA LEU A 335 16.62 -1.80 19.62
C LEU A 335 16.07 -0.63 20.45
N GLU A 336 16.90 -0.01 21.30
CA GLU A 336 16.53 1.15 22.11
C GLU A 336 16.22 2.36 21.24
N ALA A 337 17.04 2.63 20.22
CA ALA A 337 16.80 3.71 19.27
C ALA A 337 15.51 3.48 18.47
N LEU A 338 15.26 2.24 18.03
CA LEU A 338 14.02 1.84 17.38
C LEU A 338 12.81 2.05 18.31
N ASN A 339 12.91 1.60 19.55
CA ASN A 339 11.87 1.74 20.57
C ASN A 339 11.56 3.21 20.88
N ALA A 340 12.56 4.09 20.88
CA ALA A 340 12.35 5.52 21.04
C ALA A 340 11.62 6.15 19.85
N ILE A 341 11.83 5.65 18.63
CA ILE A 341 11.06 6.07 17.45
C ILE A 341 9.61 5.60 17.58
N ILE A 342 9.39 4.33 17.92
CA ILE A 342 8.04 3.75 18.06
C ILE A 342 7.23 4.50 19.15
N LYS A 343 7.84 4.80 20.30
CA LYS A 343 7.18 5.54 21.39
C LYS A 343 6.74 6.96 21.00
N ARG A 344 7.45 7.60 20.08
CA ARG A 344 7.13 8.95 19.58
C ARG A 344 6.19 8.94 18.38
N SER A 345 5.97 7.77 17.78
CA SER A 345 5.04 7.64 16.66
C SER A 345 3.61 7.69 17.16
N GLU A 346 2.77 8.49 16.51
CA GLU A 346 1.34 8.49 16.78
C GLU A 346 0.70 7.18 16.32
N PRO A 347 -0.34 6.69 17.01
CA PRO A 347 -1.07 5.52 16.56
C PRO A 347 -1.76 5.83 15.22
N LEU A 348 -1.69 4.91 14.26
CA LEU A 348 -2.33 5.10 12.95
C LEU A 348 -3.88 5.18 13.05
N VAL A 349 -4.48 4.83 14.20
CA VAL A 349 -5.90 5.03 14.55
C VAL A 349 -5.88 5.66 15.92
N PRO A 350 -6.53 6.81 16.09
CA PRO A 350 -6.64 7.45 17.39
C PRO A 350 -7.33 6.53 18.41
N GLY A 351 -6.90 6.58 19.67
CA GLY A 351 -7.56 5.91 20.79
C GLY A 351 -6.64 5.07 21.67
N ALA A 352 -5.53 4.55 21.13
CA ALA A 352 -4.52 3.86 21.94
C ALA A 352 -3.90 4.81 22.97
N THR A 353 -3.61 4.33 24.17
CA THR A 353 -2.99 5.14 25.23
C THR A 353 -1.52 5.38 24.94
N GLN A 354 -0.83 4.34 24.46
CA GLN A 354 0.60 4.35 24.19
C GLN A 354 1.00 3.20 23.26
N ALA A 355 2.20 3.29 22.67
CA ALA A 355 2.79 2.16 21.98
C ALA A 355 3.19 1.06 22.98
N VAL A 356 2.89 -0.20 22.65
CA VAL A 356 3.36 -1.37 23.40
C VAL A 356 4.49 -2.01 22.61
N LEU A 357 5.69 -1.91 23.18
CA LEU A 357 6.92 -2.44 22.59
C LEU A 357 7.05 -3.94 22.82
N GLY A 358 7.96 -4.58 22.08
CA GLY A 358 8.38 -5.94 22.40
C GLY A 358 9.14 -6.01 23.72
N GLU A 359 9.04 -7.15 24.40
CA GLU A 359 9.67 -7.41 25.70
C GLU A 359 10.44 -8.74 25.65
N GLY A 360 11.65 -8.74 26.17
CA GLY A 360 12.52 -9.93 26.24
C GLY A 360 13.99 -9.55 26.06
N ARG A 361 14.88 -10.53 26.21
CA ARG A 361 16.32 -10.31 26.03
C ARG A 361 16.69 -10.27 24.54
N ILE A 362 17.59 -9.38 24.17
CA ILE A 362 18.26 -9.46 22.86
C ILE A 362 19.02 -10.79 22.79
N GLY A 363 18.95 -11.49 21.66
CA GLY A 363 19.51 -12.83 21.49
C GLY A 363 18.66 -13.97 22.06
N SER A 364 17.41 -13.69 22.46
CA SER A 364 16.45 -14.76 22.79
C SER A 364 16.33 -15.72 21.61
N THR A 365 16.48 -17.02 21.87
CA THR A 365 16.45 -18.03 20.79
C THR A 365 15.11 -18.03 20.05
N ILE A 366 14.02 -17.74 20.76
CA ILE A 366 12.66 -17.78 20.23
C ILE A 366 12.02 -16.40 20.39
N ALA A 367 11.42 -15.90 19.32
CA ALA A 367 10.57 -14.71 19.32
C ALA A 367 9.12 -15.08 18.99
N PHE A 368 8.18 -14.64 19.81
CA PHE A 368 6.74 -14.78 19.60
C PHE A 368 6.15 -13.48 19.08
N VAL A 369 5.42 -13.55 17.97
CA VAL A 369 4.76 -12.40 17.34
C VAL A 369 3.24 -12.60 17.39
N GLY A 370 2.55 -11.74 18.14
CA GLY A 370 1.10 -11.66 18.20
C GLY A 370 0.48 -10.68 17.20
N GLU A 371 -0.82 -10.44 17.37
CA GLU A 371 -1.60 -9.56 16.50
C GLU A 371 -1.35 -8.07 16.81
N GLN A 372 -1.83 -7.64 17.97
CA GLN A 372 -1.76 -6.26 18.47
C GLN A 372 -1.88 -6.28 20.01
N PRO A 373 -1.60 -5.16 20.69
CA PRO A 373 -1.82 -5.06 22.13
C PRO A 373 -3.31 -5.10 22.45
N GLY A 374 -3.68 -5.66 23.59
CA GLY A 374 -5.04 -5.61 24.11
C GLY A 374 -5.25 -4.47 25.12
N ASP A 375 -6.40 -4.49 25.78
CA ASP A 375 -6.83 -3.46 26.73
C ASP A 375 -5.89 -3.31 27.94
N GLN A 376 -5.36 -4.41 28.45
CA GLN A 376 -4.43 -4.38 29.60
C GLN A 376 -3.02 -4.02 29.15
N GLU A 377 -2.58 -4.55 28.01
CA GLU A 377 -1.29 -4.26 27.40
C GLU A 377 -1.15 -2.76 27.11
N ASP A 378 -2.17 -2.14 26.52
CA ASP A 378 -2.20 -0.71 26.18
C ASP A 378 -2.08 0.19 27.43
N ARG A 379 -2.66 -0.20 28.57
CA ARG A 379 -2.50 0.57 29.81
C ARG A 379 -1.15 0.35 30.48
N GLN A 380 -0.61 -0.86 30.41
CA GLN A 380 0.61 -1.24 31.11
C GLN A 380 1.88 -1.03 30.28
N GLY A 381 1.77 -0.83 28.97
CA GLY A 381 2.91 -0.68 28.06
C GLY A 381 3.68 -1.98 27.80
N ARG A 382 3.12 -3.15 28.15
CA ARG A 382 3.78 -4.46 28.09
C ARG A 382 2.99 -5.48 27.27
N PRO A 383 3.64 -6.32 26.44
CA PRO A 383 2.94 -7.27 25.58
C PRO A 383 2.51 -8.53 26.35
N PHE A 384 1.34 -9.08 25.99
CA PHE A 384 0.82 -10.34 26.55
C PHE A 384 0.72 -10.36 28.09
N VAL A 385 0.11 -9.34 28.69
CA VAL A 385 -0.16 -9.27 30.14
C VAL A 385 -1.62 -9.55 30.49
N GLY A 386 -2.54 -9.42 29.52
CA GLY A 386 -3.96 -9.71 29.67
C GLY A 386 -4.28 -11.21 29.64
N PRO A 387 -5.58 -11.59 29.57
CA PRO A 387 -6.02 -12.98 29.67
C PRO A 387 -5.37 -13.92 28.65
N ALA A 388 -5.23 -13.47 27.39
CA ALA A 388 -4.56 -14.25 26.35
C ALA A 388 -3.06 -14.45 26.64
N GLY A 389 -2.41 -13.46 27.25
CA GLY A 389 -1.02 -13.54 27.66
C GLY A 389 -0.78 -14.42 28.88
N GLN A 390 -1.74 -14.48 29.81
CA GLN A 390 -1.72 -15.43 30.93
C GLN A 390 -1.88 -16.87 30.44
N LEU A 391 -2.79 -17.11 29.50
CA LEU A 391 -2.95 -18.41 28.85
C LEU A 391 -1.67 -18.82 28.12
N LEU A 392 -1.07 -17.89 27.35
CA LEU A 392 0.21 -18.13 26.68
C LEU A 392 1.31 -18.49 27.68
N SER A 393 1.43 -17.74 28.78
CA SER A 393 2.46 -17.96 29.79
C SER A 393 2.32 -19.34 30.45
N ARG A 394 1.08 -19.77 30.73
CA ARG A 394 0.79 -21.11 31.24
C ARG A 394 1.17 -22.19 30.23
N ALA A 395 0.75 -22.04 28.98
CA ALA A 395 1.04 -23.00 27.92
C ALA A 395 2.56 -23.10 27.62
N MET A 396 3.28 -21.99 27.69
CA MET A 396 4.74 -21.96 27.60
C MET A 396 5.38 -22.75 28.74
N ALA A 397 4.96 -22.53 29.98
CA ALA A 397 5.49 -23.27 31.13
C ALA A 397 5.24 -24.79 31.00
N GLU A 398 4.04 -25.20 30.60
CA GLU A 398 3.70 -26.61 30.35
C GLU A 398 4.47 -27.24 29.18
N ALA A 399 4.85 -26.44 28.19
CA ALA A 399 5.69 -26.86 27.07
C ALA A 399 7.20 -26.83 27.38
N GLY A 400 7.60 -26.41 28.59
CA GLY A 400 9.00 -26.27 28.97
C GLY A 400 9.70 -25.07 28.31
N LEU A 401 8.95 -24.02 27.95
CA LEU A 401 9.45 -22.75 27.45
C LEU A 401 9.49 -21.72 28.58
N ASP A 402 10.66 -21.14 28.82
CA ASP A 402 10.77 -19.98 29.71
C ASP A 402 10.38 -18.69 28.96
N ARG A 403 9.36 -18.00 29.48
CA ARG A 403 8.92 -16.70 28.97
C ARG A 403 10.02 -15.65 29.10
N ALA A 404 10.80 -15.66 30.18
CA ALA A 404 11.86 -14.68 30.40
C ALA A 404 13.05 -14.88 29.44
N ALA A 405 13.23 -16.11 28.94
CA ALA A 405 14.22 -16.46 27.91
C ALA A 405 13.69 -16.28 26.47
N SER A 406 12.45 -15.82 26.31
CA SER A 406 11.80 -15.59 25.01
C SER A 406 11.64 -14.09 24.76
N TYR A 407 11.57 -13.71 23.49
CA TYR A 407 11.18 -12.36 23.09
C TYR A 407 9.70 -12.38 22.68
N LEU A 408 8.88 -11.47 23.22
CA LEU A 408 7.45 -11.40 22.91
C LEU A 408 7.11 -10.02 22.37
N THR A 409 6.42 -9.99 21.23
CA THR A 409 6.03 -8.75 20.58
C THR A 409 4.75 -8.92 19.75
N ASN A 410 4.26 -7.84 19.17
CA ASN A 410 3.08 -7.84 18.30
C ASN A 410 3.41 -7.27 16.92
N ALA A 411 2.65 -7.71 15.91
CA ALA A 411 2.74 -7.20 14.55
C ALA A 411 2.36 -5.72 14.45
N VAL A 412 1.39 -5.28 15.25
CA VAL A 412 0.99 -3.88 15.40
C VAL A 412 1.33 -3.41 16.81
N LYS A 413 1.79 -2.15 16.97
CA LYS A 413 2.29 -1.62 18.26
C LYS A 413 1.26 -0.82 19.06
N HIS A 414 0.10 -0.52 18.49
CA HIS A 414 -0.95 0.27 19.13
C HIS A 414 -2.26 -0.51 19.18
N PHE A 415 -3.01 -0.37 20.28
CA PHE A 415 -4.27 -1.08 20.46
C PHE A 415 -5.40 -0.43 19.64
N LYS A 416 -6.00 -1.21 18.73
CA LYS A 416 -7.22 -0.82 18.02
C LYS A 416 -8.46 -1.35 18.73
N PHE A 417 -9.39 -0.47 19.09
CA PHE A 417 -10.63 -0.82 19.75
C PHE A 417 -11.78 0.12 19.40
N GLU A 418 -12.99 -0.34 19.72
CA GLU A 418 -14.24 0.42 19.74
C GLU A 418 -14.71 0.59 21.18
N GLU A 419 -15.14 1.79 21.58
CA GLU A 419 -15.74 1.99 22.90
C GLU A 419 -17.21 1.61 22.90
N ARG A 420 -17.59 0.72 23.81
CA ARG A 420 -18.99 0.38 24.06
C ARG A 420 -19.28 0.53 25.55
N GLY A 421 -19.85 1.67 25.92
CA GLY A 421 -19.98 2.07 27.31
C GLY A 421 -18.60 2.29 27.95
N LYS A 422 -18.36 1.70 29.14
CA LYS A 422 -17.06 1.80 29.84
C LYS A 422 -16.02 0.75 29.36
N ARG A 423 -16.33 -0.06 28.35
CA ARG A 423 -15.47 -1.16 27.90
C ARG A 423 -14.85 -0.86 26.54
N ARG A 424 -13.55 -1.13 26.41
CA ARG A 424 -12.81 -1.06 25.15
C ARG A 424 -12.85 -2.42 24.47
N ILE A 425 -13.58 -2.52 23.35
CA ILE A 425 -13.77 -3.76 22.60
C ILE A 425 -12.72 -3.85 21.50
N HIS A 426 -11.87 -4.87 21.58
CA HIS A 426 -10.81 -5.12 20.61
C HIS A 426 -11.32 -5.24 19.17
N GLN A 427 -10.70 -4.52 18.24
CA GLN A 427 -10.91 -4.66 16.79
C GLN A 427 -9.68 -5.20 16.08
N LYS A 428 -9.87 -6.15 15.17
CA LYS A 428 -8.76 -6.72 14.40
C LYS A 428 -8.06 -5.64 13.54
N PRO A 429 -6.72 -5.65 13.45
CA PRO A 429 -6.01 -4.78 12.53
C PRO A 429 -6.32 -5.08 11.05
N THR A 430 -6.36 -4.04 10.21
CA THR A 430 -6.48 -4.20 8.76
C THR A 430 -5.13 -4.55 8.12
N ALA A 431 -5.15 -5.09 6.90
CA ALA A 431 -3.91 -5.40 6.18
C ALA A 431 -3.02 -4.17 5.94
N GLY A 432 -3.62 -2.98 5.83
CA GLY A 432 -2.89 -1.73 5.67
C GLY A 432 -2.17 -1.30 6.94
N GLU A 433 -2.84 -1.45 8.08
CA GLU A 433 -2.25 -1.20 9.39
C GLU A 433 -1.08 -2.15 9.65
N VAL A 434 -1.27 -3.45 9.42
CA VAL A 434 -0.19 -4.45 9.54
C VAL A 434 0.99 -4.09 8.64
N SER A 435 0.72 -3.59 7.43
CA SER A 435 1.78 -3.19 6.49
C SER A 435 2.54 -1.96 6.94
N HIS A 436 1.86 -1.00 7.59
CA HIS A 436 2.49 0.18 8.18
C HIS A 436 3.46 -0.19 9.31
N TYR A 437 3.03 -1.04 10.26
CA TYR A 437 3.86 -1.45 11.40
C TYR A 437 4.95 -2.49 11.02
N ARG A 438 4.86 -3.11 9.84
CA ARG A 438 5.78 -4.17 9.40
C ARG A 438 7.25 -3.76 9.41
N TRP A 439 7.57 -2.54 9.00
CA TRP A 439 8.96 -2.07 8.99
C TRP A 439 9.58 -2.08 10.40
N TRP A 440 8.81 -1.67 11.42
CA TRP A 440 9.27 -1.73 12.81
C TRP A 440 9.44 -3.16 13.28
N LEU A 441 8.50 -4.05 12.97
CA LEU A 441 8.61 -5.47 13.31
C LEU A 441 9.85 -6.12 12.68
N ASP A 442 10.12 -5.84 11.40
CA ASP A 442 11.27 -6.40 10.69
C ASP A 442 12.58 -5.93 11.35
N ARG A 443 12.71 -4.63 11.61
CA ARG A 443 13.89 -4.07 12.31
C ARG A 443 14.03 -4.60 13.74
N GLU A 444 12.93 -4.77 14.45
CA GLU A 444 12.93 -5.33 15.80
C GLU A 444 13.44 -6.76 15.81
N LEU A 445 12.97 -7.61 14.89
CA LEU A 445 13.47 -8.97 14.72
C LEU A 445 14.94 -8.98 14.29
N ASP A 446 15.37 -8.02 13.45
CA ASP A 446 16.78 -7.87 13.07
C ASP A 446 17.67 -7.58 14.29
N PHE A 447 17.23 -6.71 15.22
CA PHE A 447 17.98 -6.40 16.44
C PHE A 447 17.94 -7.52 17.48
N VAL A 448 16.79 -8.17 17.65
CA VAL A 448 16.63 -9.27 18.60
C VAL A 448 17.41 -10.51 18.12
N ALA A 449 17.49 -10.69 16.80
CA ALA A 449 18.17 -11.80 16.13
C ALA A 449 17.78 -13.19 16.69
N PRO A 450 16.46 -13.53 16.74
CA PRO A 450 16.04 -14.86 17.19
C PRO A 450 16.47 -15.94 16.19
N LYS A 451 16.54 -17.19 16.62
CA LYS A 451 16.74 -18.34 15.71
C LYS A 451 15.41 -18.88 15.17
N LEU A 452 14.36 -18.75 15.97
CA LEU A 452 12.99 -19.20 15.67
C LEU A 452 11.99 -18.07 15.90
N VAL A 453 11.17 -17.78 14.89
CA VAL A 453 10.05 -16.83 14.98
C VAL A 453 8.73 -17.59 14.94
N VAL A 454 7.90 -17.38 15.96
CA VAL A 454 6.60 -18.03 16.13
C VAL A 454 5.49 -17.02 15.85
N ALA A 455 4.72 -17.24 14.80
CA ALA A 455 3.57 -16.45 14.43
C ALA A 455 2.31 -16.94 15.17
N LEU A 456 1.78 -16.12 16.06
CA LEU A 456 0.55 -16.39 16.81
C LEU A 456 -0.66 -15.82 16.06
N GLY A 457 -1.29 -16.66 15.24
CA GLY A 457 -2.51 -16.34 14.50
C GLY A 457 -2.34 -15.58 13.19
N ALA A 458 -3.47 -15.33 12.52
CA ALA A 458 -3.52 -14.88 11.12
C ALA A 458 -2.84 -13.51 10.89
N THR A 459 -2.91 -12.60 11.86
CA THR A 459 -2.34 -11.26 11.70
C THR A 459 -0.82 -11.27 11.81
N ALA A 460 -0.26 -12.07 12.72
CA ALA A 460 1.18 -12.30 12.79
C ALA A 460 1.71 -12.95 11.50
N VAL A 461 0.97 -13.94 10.97
CA VAL A 461 1.30 -14.56 9.69
C VAL A 461 1.27 -13.55 8.55
N LEU A 462 0.26 -12.69 8.48
CA LEU A 462 0.19 -11.62 7.46
C LEU A 462 1.37 -10.63 7.58
N ALA A 463 1.79 -10.31 8.80
CA ALA A 463 2.93 -9.42 9.03
C ALA A 463 4.24 -10.06 8.55
N LEU A 464 4.46 -11.33 8.88
CA LEU A 464 5.70 -12.06 8.61
C LEU A 464 5.80 -12.57 7.17
N THR A 465 4.69 -12.97 6.55
CA THR A 465 4.66 -13.52 5.18
C THR A 465 4.28 -12.49 4.11
N GLY A 466 3.61 -11.40 4.48
CA GLY A 466 2.98 -10.47 3.55
C GLY A 466 1.73 -11.04 2.85
N LYS A 467 1.29 -12.26 3.16
CA LYS A 467 0.16 -12.96 2.54
C LYS A 467 -0.83 -13.42 3.62
N GLN A 468 -2.12 -13.47 3.27
CA GLN A 468 -3.11 -14.09 4.15
C GLN A 468 -3.08 -15.60 3.94
N ILE A 469 -2.76 -16.35 5.00
CA ILE A 469 -2.70 -17.81 4.96
C ILE A 469 -3.64 -18.36 6.04
N PRO A 470 -4.54 -19.30 5.71
CA PRO A 470 -5.38 -19.97 6.69
C PRO A 470 -4.54 -20.72 7.74
N ILE A 471 -4.66 -20.33 9.01
CA ILE A 471 -3.87 -20.91 10.12
C ILE A 471 -4.09 -22.41 10.26
N THR A 472 -5.32 -22.88 10.06
CA THR A 472 -5.67 -24.30 10.16
C THR A 472 -4.88 -25.20 9.22
N ARG A 473 -4.43 -24.67 8.07
CA ARG A 473 -3.64 -25.43 7.07
C ARG A 473 -2.13 -25.20 7.18
N ALA A 474 -1.72 -24.10 7.82
CA ALA A 474 -0.33 -23.68 7.89
C ALA A 474 0.33 -23.94 9.25
N ARG A 475 -0.41 -24.54 10.19
CA ARG A 475 0.06 -24.83 11.55
C ARG A 475 1.28 -25.75 11.54
N GLY A 476 2.34 -25.36 12.24
CA GLY A 476 3.62 -26.06 12.27
C GLY A 476 4.80 -25.26 11.72
N PRO A 477 5.93 -25.93 11.44
CA PRO A 477 7.12 -25.31 10.85
C PRO A 477 6.80 -24.61 9.54
N PHE A 478 7.40 -23.44 9.34
CA PHE A 478 7.14 -22.58 8.19
C PHE A 478 8.41 -21.84 7.77
N ARG A 479 8.49 -21.45 6.49
CA ARG A 479 9.56 -20.61 5.97
C ARG A 479 9.03 -19.23 5.63
N PHE A 480 9.53 -18.21 6.32
CA PHE A 480 9.14 -16.83 6.08
C PHE A 480 10.01 -16.26 4.94
N GLU A 481 9.69 -16.62 3.69
CA GLU A 481 10.45 -16.20 2.49
C GLU A 481 10.67 -14.67 2.41
N ARG A 482 9.68 -13.89 2.87
CA ARG A 482 9.74 -12.42 2.90
C ARG A 482 10.83 -11.88 3.85
N LEU A 483 11.23 -12.68 4.83
CA LEU A 483 12.33 -12.40 5.74
C LEU A 483 13.62 -13.07 5.27
N ASP A 484 13.74 -13.39 3.97
CA ASP A 484 14.88 -14.06 3.33
C ASP A 484 15.26 -15.39 4.01
N ASP A 485 14.27 -16.09 4.59
CA ASP A 485 14.46 -17.32 5.40
C ASP A 485 15.49 -17.16 6.53
N ARG A 486 15.73 -15.93 6.99
CA ARG A 486 16.73 -15.59 8.02
C ARG A 486 16.46 -16.24 9.37
N PHE A 487 15.19 -16.53 9.64
CA PHE A 487 14.72 -17.17 10.85
C PHE A 487 13.95 -18.44 10.48
N GLN A 488 14.10 -19.50 11.27
CA GLN A 488 13.14 -20.59 11.20
C GLN A 488 11.77 -20.06 11.62
N GLY A 489 10.71 -20.49 10.94
CA GLY A 489 9.35 -20.09 11.23
C GLY A 489 8.54 -21.19 11.87
N PHE A 490 7.59 -20.81 12.70
CA PHE A 490 6.52 -21.67 13.17
C PHE A 490 5.22 -20.89 13.19
N ILE A 491 4.13 -21.49 12.73
CA ILE A 491 2.80 -20.87 12.74
C ILE A 491 1.92 -21.66 13.70
N THR A 492 1.20 -20.95 14.57
CA THR A 492 0.17 -21.53 15.43
C THR A 492 -1.01 -20.58 15.61
N VAL A 493 -2.04 -21.02 16.34
CA VAL A 493 -3.22 -20.22 16.67
C VAL A 493 -2.87 -19.12 17.67
N HIS A 494 -3.63 -18.02 17.66
CA HIS A 494 -3.46 -16.98 18.67
C HIS A 494 -4.12 -17.42 20.00
N PRO A 495 -3.51 -17.18 21.17
CA PRO A 495 -4.09 -17.58 22.47
C PRO A 495 -5.50 -17.05 22.74
N SER A 496 -5.85 -15.88 22.21
CA SER A 496 -7.21 -15.32 22.34
C SER A 496 -8.29 -16.10 21.59
N TYR A 497 -7.93 -16.92 20.59
CA TYR A 497 -8.86 -17.82 19.91
C TYR A 497 -9.37 -18.89 20.88
N LEU A 498 -8.47 -19.46 21.70
CA LEU A 498 -8.80 -20.48 22.69
C LEU A 498 -9.80 -19.97 23.73
N LEU A 499 -9.66 -18.71 24.15
CA LEU A 499 -10.59 -18.08 25.10
C LEU A 499 -12.01 -17.88 24.54
N ARG A 500 -12.18 -17.93 23.22
CA ARG A 500 -13.47 -17.72 22.54
C ARG A 500 -14.17 -19.00 22.12
N LEU A 501 -13.53 -20.15 22.31
CA LEU A 501 -14.15 -21.45 22.02
C LEU A 501 -15.27 -21.77 23.02
N PRO A 502 -16.23 -22.63 22.66
CA PRO A 502 -17.13 -23.28 23.62
C PRO A 502 -16.34 -24.14 24.61
N ASP A 503 -16.86 -24.34 25.82
CA ASP A 503 -16.14 -25.02 26.91
C ASP A 503 -15.75 -26.46 26.54
N GLU A 504 -16.59 -27.16 25.76
CA GLU A 504 -16.35 -28.55 25.35
C GLU A 504 -15.15 -28.69 24.41
N ALA A 505 -14.80 -27.64 23.66
CA ALA A 505 -13.70 -27.64 22.69
C ALA A 505 -12.42 -26.95 23.23
N LYS A 506 -12.50 -26.27 24.38
CA LYS A 506 -11.37 -25.52 24.94
C LYS A 506 -10.22 -26.41 25.37
N GLU A 507 -10.50 -27.51 26.03
CA GLU A 507 -9.47 -28.41 26.57
C GLU A 507 -8.65 -29.05 25.45
N GLU A 508 -9.31 -29.61 24.44
CA GLU A 508 -8.64 -30.21 23.28
C GLU A 508 -7.81 -29.19 22.50
N ALA A 509 -8.38 -28.00 22.25
CA ALA A 509 -7.68 -26.93 21.55
C ALA A 509 -6.49 -26.39 22.36
N TYR A 510 -6.61 -26.33 23.68
CA TYR A 510 -5.52 -25.96 24.59
C TYR A 510 -4.40 -27.00 24.58
N ALA A 511 -4.73 -28.28 24.73
CA ALA A 511 -3.75 -29.38 24.65
C ALA A 511 -3.00 -29.35 23.32
N THR A 512 -3.75 -29.19 22.22
CA THR A 512 -3.20 -29.06 20.87
C THR A 512 -2.26 -27.85 20.77
N PHE A 513 -2.61 -26.71 21.37
CA PHE A 513 -1.76 -25.51 21.43
C PHE A 513 -0.47 -25.74 22.25
N VAL A 514 -0.56 -26.45 23.38
CA VAL A 514 0.62 -26.85 24.17
C VAL A 514 1.53 -27.76 23.35
N ASP A 515 1.00 -28.69 22.56
CA ASP A 515 1.82 -29.56 21.70
C ASP A 515 2.58 -28.79 20.61
N ASP A 516 1.97 -27.75 20.03
CA ASP A 516 2.68 -26.83 19.14
C ASP A 516 3.84 -26.14 19.86
N LEU A 517 3.60 -25.67 21.09
CA LEU A 517 4.64 -25.03 21.88
C LEU A 517 5.75 -26.02 22.30
N ARG A 518 5.44 -27.30 22.53
CA ARG A 518 6.46 -28.34 22.74
C ARG A 518 7.34 -28.52 21.53
N ARG A 519 6.74 -28.57 20.32
CA ARG A 519 7.49 -28.62 19.05
C ARG A 519 8.34 -27.36 18.84
N VAL A 520 7.81 -26.18 19.19
CA VAL A 520 8.57 -24.93 19.20
C VAL A 520 9.75 -25.02 20.18
N ALA A 521 9.55 -25.59 21.37
CA ALA A 521 10.61 -25.78 22.36
C ALA A 521 11.70 -26.75 21.86
N GLU A 522 11.31 -27.85 21.22
CA GLU A 522 12.23 -28.81 20.59
C GLU A 522 13.04 -28.15 19.48
N LEU A 523 12.39 -27.45 18.56
CA LEU A 523 13.06 -26.70 17.50
C LEU A 523 13.97 -25.61 18.07
N GLY A 524 13.52 -24.88 19.08
CA GLY A 524 14.31 -23.87 19.77
C GLY A 524 15.57 -24.45 20.40
N ARG A 525 15.46 -25.60 21.10
CA ARG A 525 16.61 -26.32 21.66
C ARG A 525 17.57 -26.81 20.57
N ALA A 526 17.04 -27.38 19.49
CA ALA A 526 17.84 -27.87 18.37
C ALA A 526 18.59 -26.74 17.64
N LEU A 527 18.01 -25.54 17.59
CA LEU A 527 18.64 -24.36 17.02
C LEU A 527 19.62 -23.72 18.01
N ALA A 528 19.41 -23.87 19.32
CA ALA A 528 20.28 -23.33 20.36
C ALA A 528 21.58 -24.12 20.51
N ALA A 529 21.52 -25.44 20.37
CA ALA A 529 22.66 -26.34 20.25
C ALA A 529 23.50 -26.01 19.00
#